data_AF-A0A7J7QSF7-F1
#
_entry.id   AF-A0A7J7QSF7-F1
#
_cell.length_a   1.000
_cell.length_b   1.000
_cell.length_c   1.000
_cell.angle_alpha   90.00
_cell.angle_beta   90.00
_cell.angle_gamma   90.00
#
_symmetry.space_group_name_H-M   'P 1'
#
loop_
_entity.id
_entity.type
_entity.pdbx_description
1 polymer ?
#
loop_
_entity_poly.entity_id
_entity_poly.type
_entity_poly.pdbx_seq_one_letter_code
_entity_poly.pdbx_strand_id
1 'polypeptide(L)'
;MKLISPRDFVDLALATVQEDGTLVSSAANLEHPLCPPRPGFVRGLNHPCGCFCEPVPGEPGRTRLVTFFQTDLGGLLPQRVVDGFFPRSMAGFYANLRRAVRLEPAPAEGTEDPGPIQ
;
A
#
# COMPACT_ATOMS: atom_id res chain seq x y z
N MET A 1 11.86 -10.86 -16.12
CA MET A 1 10.42 -11.17 -16.28
C MET A 1 9.67 -10.53 -15.13
N LYS A 2 8.60 -9.77 -15.39
CA LYS A 2 7.69 -9.28 -14.32
C LYS A 2 6.74 -10.44 -13.97
N LEU A 3 6.90 -11.04 -12.79
CA LEU A 3 6.17 -12.24 -12.36
C LEU A 3 4.72 -11.94 -11.96
N ILE A 4 4.46 -10.71 -11.51
CA ILE A 4 3.15 -10.20 -11.13
C ILE A 4 2.78 -9.11 -12.16
N SER A 5 1.79 -9.38 -13.00
CA SER A 5 1.18 -8.40 -13.92
C SER A 5 0.51 -7.22 -13.17
N PRO A 6 0.17 -6.11 -13.84
CA PRO A 6 -0.57 -5.02 -13.22
C PRO A 6 -1.93 -5.45 -12.65
N ARG A 7 -2.29 -4.91 -11.50
CA ARG A 7 -3.60 -5.08 -10.86
C ARG A 7 -4.36 -3.75 -10.85
N ASP A 8 -5.68 -3.83 -10.94
CA ASP A 8 -6.55 -2.72 -10.53
C ASP A 8 -7.40 -3.13 -9.32
N PHE A 9 -7.77 -2.14 -8.53
CA PHE A 9 -8.54 -2.29 -7.29
C PHE A 9 -9.70 -1.29 -7.30
N VAL A 10 -10.83 -1.66 -6.71
CA VAL A 10 -12.00 -0.79 -6.56
C VAL A 10 -12.40 -0.86 -5.10
N ASP A 11 -12.10 0.21 -4.36
CA ASP A 11 -12.25 0.23 -2.90
C ASP A 11 -13.17 1.36 -2.45
N LEU A 12 -13.95 1.08 -1.40
CA LEU A 12 -14.64 2.10 -0.63
C LEU A 12 -13.65 2.59 0.41
N ALA A 13 -13.23 3.84 0.30
CA ALA A 13 -12.35 4.45 1.28
C ALA A 13 -13.14 5.40 2.19
N LEU A 14 -12.90 5.29 3.49
CA LEU A 14 -13.40 6.21 4.51
C LEU A 14 -12.20 6.82 5.23
N ALA A 15 -12.16 8.14 5.30
CA ALA A 15 -11.19 8.87 6.11
C ALA A 15 -11.89 9.42 7.35
N THR A 16 -11.34 9.18 8.53
CA THR A 16 -11.85 9.68 9.82
C THR A 16 -10.74 10.30 10.65
N VAL A 17 -11.14 11.13 11.62
CA VAL A 17 -10.26 11.67 12.66
C VAL A 17 -10.76 11.13 13.99
N GLN A 18 -9.88 10.50 14.75
CA GLN A 18 -10.18 9.99 16.08
C GLN A 18 -10.00 11.09 17.14
N GLU A 19 -10.53 10.87 18.34
CA GLU A 19 -10.49 11.85 19.44
C GLU A 19 -9.07 12.24 19.86
N ASP A 20 -8.11 11.32 19.73
CA ASP A 20 -6.69 11.55 20.01
C ASP A 20 -5.94 12.29 18.89
N GLY A 21 -6.65 12.66 17.81
CA GLY A 21 -6.09 13.31 16.63
C GLY A 21 -5.52 12.34 15.59
N THR A 22 -5.61 11.02 15.81
CA THR A 22 -5.19 10.03 14.81
C THR A 22 -6.06 10.15 13.55
N LEU A 23 -5.41 10.32 12.40
CA LEU A 23 -6.09 10.24 11.11
C LEU A 23 -6.12 8.79 10.67
N VAL A 24 -7.30 8.27 10.33
CA VAL A 24 -7.46 6.90 9.86
C VAL A 24 -8.00 6.92 8.45
N SER A 25 -7.35 6.20 7.54
CA SER A 25 -7.95 5.82 6.26
C SER A 25 -8.23 4.33 6.31
N SER A 26 -9.50 3.96 6.20
CA SER A 26 -9.95 2.58 6.12
C SER A 26 -10.48 2.31 4.72
N ALA A 27 -10.14 1.17 4.15
CA ALA A 27 -10.61 0.78 2.84
C ALA A 27 -10.98 -0.72 2.79
N ALA A 28 -11.95 -1.05 1.94
CA ALA A 28 -12.28 -2.41 1.58
C ALA A 28 -12.85 -2.44 0.16
N ASN A 29 -12.66 -3.56 -0.53
CA ASN A 29 -13.13 -3.74 -1.89
C ASN A 29 -14.65 -3.65 -1.99
N LEU A 30 -15.13 -3.12 -3.11
CA LEU A 30 -16.52 -3.28 -3.55
C LEU A 30 -16.59 -3.51 -5.06
N GLU A 31 -17.71 -4.03 -5.51
CA GLU A 31 -18.06 -4.01 -6.93
C GLU A 31 -18.83 -2.74 -7.26
N HIS A 32 -18.35 -1.97 -8.24
CA HIS A 32 -19.02 -0.76 -8.71
C HIS A 32 -19.38 -0.90 -10.19
N PRO A 33 -20.67 -0.78 -10.60
CA PRO A 33 -21.10 -0.97 -11.99
C PRO A 33 -20.40 -0.07 -13.01
N LEU A 34 -20.01 1.14 -12.60
CA LEU A 34 -19.26 2.08 -13.46
C LEU A 34 -17.74 1.78 -13.54
N CYS A 35 -17.25 0.78 -12.81
CA CYS A 35 -15.84 0.37 -12.83
C CYS A 35 -15.69 -1.15 -13.01
N PRO A 36 -16.13 -1.71 -14.16
CA PRO A 36 -15.96 -3.12 -14.46
C PRO A 36 -14.46 -3.48 -14.64
N PRO A 37 -14.09 -4.77 -14.55
CA PRO A 37 -12.72 -5.21 -14.85
C PRO A 37 -12.24 -4.74 -16.22
N ARG A 38 -10.98 -4.28 -16.29
CA ARG A 38 -10.40 -3.68 -17.49
C ARG A 38 -9.41 -4.63 -18.18
N PRO A 39 -9.38 -4.68 -19.53
CA PRO A 39 -8.37 -5.42 -20.25
C PRO A 39 -6.94 -4.99 -19.85
N GLY A 40 -6.04 -5.97 -19.71
CA GLY A 40 -4.64 -5.73 -19.32
C GLY A 40 -4.38 -5.63 -17.81
N PHE A 41 -5.42 -5.66 -16.98
CA PHE A 41 -5.32 -5.68 -15.53
C PHE A 41 -5.99 -6.92 -14.95
N VAL A 42 -5.40 -7.48 -13.89
CA VAL A 42 -6.08 -8.44 -13.02
C VAL A 42 -6.84 -7.64 -11.96
N ARG A 43 -8.14 -7.89 -11.77
CA ARG A 43 -8.88 -7.30 -10.65
C ARG A 43 -8.39 -7.92 -9.35
N GLY A 44 -7.68 -7.14 -8.54
CA GLY A 44 -7.35 -7.51 -7.17
C GLY A 44 -8.44 -7.03 -6.20
N LEU A 45 -8.43 -7.60 -4.99
CA LEU A 45 -9.36 -7.27 -3.93
C LEU A 45 -8.58 -6.84 -2.69
N ASN A 46 -8.79 -5.62 -2.22
CA ASN A 46 -8.35 -5.26 -0.88
C ASN A 46 -9.42 -5.67 0.12
N HIS A 47 -9.12 -6.62 1.01
CA HIS A 47 -9.90 -6.81 2.23
C HIS A 47 -9.68 -5.62 3.18
N PRO A 48 -10.39 -5.53 4.32
CA PRO A 48 -10.23 -4.41 5.25
C PRO A 48 -8.76 -4.06 5.50
N CYS A 49 -8.38 -2.88 5.02
CA CYS A 49 -7.01 -2.40 4.96
C CYS A 49 -7.01 -0.90 5.26
N GLY A 50 -5.82 -0.29 5.32
CA GLY A 50 -5.75 1.13 5.58
C GLY A 50 -4.48 1.61 6.25
N CYS A 51 -4.53 2.84 6.76
CA CYS A 51 -3.47 3.45 7.52
C CYS A 51 -3.98 4.24 8.73
N PHE A 52 -3.15 4.27 9.77
CA PHE A 52 -3.29 5.08 10.96
C PHE A 52 -2.11 6.05 10.99
N CYS A 53 -2.40 7.34 10.92
CA CYS A 53 -1.43 8.43 11.10
C CYS A 53 -1.61 8.96 12.52
N GLU A 54 -0.85 8.40 13.46
CA GLU A 54 -0.96 8.69 14.89
C GLU A 54 -0.03 9.86 15.26
N PRO A 55 -0.51 10.87 16.00
CA PRO A 55 0.36 11.90 16.55
C PRO A 55 1.33 11.31 17.59
N VAL A 56 2.55 11.82 17.64
CA VAL A 56 3.54 11.39 18.63
C VAL A 56 3.58 12.40 19.79
N PRO A 57 3.25 11.99 21.04
CA PRO A 57 3.23 12.90 22.18
C PRO A 57 4.57 13.63 22.38
N GLY A 58 4.52 14.96 22.45
CA GLY A 58 5.72 15.80 22.62
C GLY A 58 6.53 16.04 21.34
N GLU A 59 6.15 15.45 20.21
CA GLU A 59 6.90 15.55 18.95
C GLU A 59 5.99 16.00 17.78
N PRO A 60 5.55 17.28 17.72
CA PRO A 60 4.59 17.77 16.73
C PRO A 60 5.08 17.67 15.27
N GLY A 61 6.39 17.49 15.06
CA GLY A 61 6.99 17.27 13.74
C GLY A 61 7.11 15.79 13.34
N ARG A 62 6.55 14.85 14.12
CA ARG A 62 6.60 13.42 13.84
C ARG A 62 5.21 12.78 13.85
N THR A 63 5.07 11.74 13.05
CA THR A 63 3.86 10.94 12.93
C THR A 63 4.26 9.48 12.97
N ARG A 64 3.57 8.68 13.78
CA ARG A 64 3.68 7.22 13.71
C ARG A 64 2.68 6.73 12.67
N LEU A 65 3.19 6.09 11.62
CA LEU A 65 2.37 5.55 10.55
C LEU A 65 2.30 4.03 10.63
N VAL A 66 1.11 3.48 10.84
CA VAL A 66 0.83 2.04 10.81
C VAL A 66 -0.04 1.74 9.59
N THR A 67 0.39 0.83 8.73
CA THR A 67 -0.36 0.45 7.52
C THR A 67 -0.69 -1.04 7.51
N PHE A 68 -1.91 -1.39 7.10
CA PHE A 68 -2.38 -2.76 6.94
C PHE A 68 -2.62 -3.03 5.46
N PHE A 69 -1.93 -4.03 4.90
CA PHE A 69 -2.11 -4.47 3.53
C PHE A 69 -2.72 -5.88 3.57
N GLN A 70 -4.03 -5.97 3.35
CA GLN A 70 -4.74 -7.25 3.28
C GLN A 70 -5.29 -7.44 1.87
N THR A 71 -4.39 -7.72 0.93
CA THR A 71 -4.70 -7.71 -0.49
C THR A 71 -4.70 -9.13 -1.06
N ASP A 72 -5.77 -9.49 -1.75
CA ASP A 72 -5.78 -10.57 -2.73
C ASP A 72 -5.37 -10.01 -4.09
N LEU A 73 -4.24 -10.46 -4.61
CA LEU A 73 -3.73 -10.04 -5.92
C LEU A 73 -4.51 -10.66 -7.10
N GLY A 74 -5.34 -11.67 -6.83
CA GLY A 74 -6.07 -12.43 -7.84
C GLY A 74 -5.17 -13.12 -8.88
N GLY A 75 -5.83 -13.72 -9.86
CA GLY A 75 -5.15 -14.45 -10.93
C GLY A 75 -4.49 -15.75 -10.45
N LEU A 76 -3.56 -16.27 -11.25
CA LEU A 76 -2.90 -17.55 -11.01
C LEU A 76 -1.47 -17.34 -10.52
N LEU A 77 -1.32 -16.89 -9.27
CA LEU A 77 -0.02 -16.69 -8.63
C LEU A 77 0.29 -17.83 -7.66
N PRO A 78 1.48 -18.46 -7.74
CA PRO A 78 1.93 -19.36 -6.68
C PRO A 78 2.08 -18.59 -5.36
N GLN A 79 1.63 -19.16 -4.23
CA GLN A 79 1.66 -18.49 -2.93
C GLN A 79 3.03 -17.90 -2.57
N ARG A 80 4.12 -18.65 -2.84
CA ARG A 80 5.51 -18.17 -2.64
C ARG A 80 5.84 -16.84 -3.32
N VAL A 81 5.20 -16.54 -4.44
CA VAL A 81 5.38 -15.28 -5.19
C VAL A 81 4.69 -14.15 -4.43
N VAL A 82 3.50 -14.41 -3.90
CA VAL A 82 2.71 -13.47 -3.09
C VAL A 82 3.43 -13.18 -1.77
N ASP A 83 3.88 -14.23 -1.08
CA ASP A 83 4.61 -14.14 0.20
C ASP A 83 5.93 -13.38 0.05
N GLY A 84 6.64 -13.56 -1.07
CA GLY A 84 7.88 -12.84 -1.36
C GLY A 84 7.67 -11.40 -1.83
N PHE A 85 6.45 -11.03 -2.22
CA PHE A 85 6.10 -9.70 -2.74
C PHE A 85 5.70 -8.74 -1.63
N PHE A 86 4.74 -9.10 -0.77
CA PHE A 86 4.15 -8.15 0.17
C PHE A 86 5.15 -7.52 1.16
N PRO A 87 6.07 -8.27 1.79
CA PRO A 87 7.05 -7.66 2.69
C PRO A 87 7.91 -6.61 1.99
N ARG A 88 8.31 -6.88 0.74
CA ARG A 88 9.12 -5.96 -0.08
C ARG A 88 8.33 -4.74 -0.51
N SER A 89 7.08 -4.94 -0.92
CA SER A 89 6.15 -3.86 -1.28
C SER A 89 5.92 -2.91 -0.10
N MET A 90 5.71 -3.45 1.12
CA MET A 90 5.55 -2.65 2.32
C MET A 90 6.83 -1.88 2.68
N ALA A 91 8.01 -2.50 2.60
CA ALA A 91 9.27 -1.80 2.83
C ALA A 91 9.49 -0.66 1.81
N GLY A 92 9.20 -0.93 0.53
CA GLY A 92 9.25 0.06 -0.55
C GLY A 92 8.27 1.22 -0.35
N PHE A 93 7.04 0.93 0.12
CA PHE A 93 6.05 1.93 0.46
C PHE A 93 6.58 2.94 1.49
N TYR A 94 7.12 2.47 2.62
CA TYR A 94 7.66 3.37 3.65
C TYR A 94 8.90 4.13 3.17
N ALA A 95 9.78 3.51 2.37
CA ALA A 95 10.93 4.18 1.78
C ALA A 95 10.50 5.32 0.83
N ASN A 96 9.54 5.07 -0.04
CA ASN A 96 9.01 6.05 -0.97
C ASN A 96 8.25 7.17 -0.26
N LEU A 97 7.47 6.84 0.76
CA LEU A 97 6.79 7.84 1.58
C LEU A 97 7.79 8.80 2.25
N ARG A 98 8.88 8.27 2.84
CA ARG A 98 9.92 9.11 3.46
C ARG A 98 10.53 10.10 2.47
N ARG A 99 10.78 9.67 1.23
CA ARG A 99 11.27 10.55 0.17
C ARG A 99 10.24 11.63 -0.17
N ALA A 100 8.99 11.24 -0.38
CA ALA A 100 7.91 12.16 -0.72
C ALA A 100 7.70 13.24 0.36
N VAL A 101 7.69 12.85 1.63
CA VAL A 101 7.57 13.78 2.77
C VAL A 101 8.78 14.73 2.86
N ARG A 102 9.97 14.29 2.43
CA ARG A 102 11.19 15.11 2.35
C ARG A 102 11.32 15.91 1.06
N LEU A 103 10.36 15.78 0.14
CA LEU A 103 10.39 16.36 -1.21
C LEU A 103 11.61 15.91 -2.05
N GLU A 104 12.09 14.68 -1.81
CA GLU A 104 13.18 14.07 -2.57
C GLU A 104 12.63 13.39 -3.84
N PRO A 105 13.35 13.46 -4.99
CA PRO A 105 12.93 12.82 -6.23
C PRO A 105 12.93 11.28 -6.12
N ALA A 106 12.01 10.63 -6.84
CA ALA A 106 11.96 9.17 -6.92
C ALA A 106 13.21 8.60 -7.63
N PRO A 107 13.72 7.42 -7.22
CA PRO A 107 14.78 6.74 -7.96
C PRO A 107 14.32 6.38 -9.38
N ALA A 108 15.25 6.34 -10.33
CA ALA A 108 14.97 5.88 -11.68
C ALA A 108 14.49 4.41 -11.65
N GLU A 109 13.51 4.06 -12.48
CA GLU A 109 13.01 2.68 -12.56
C GLU A 109 14.17 1.70 -12.84
N GLY A 110 14.37 0.72 -11.95
CA GLY A 110 15.36 -0.35 -12.12
C GLY A 110 16.59 -0.31 -11.19
N THR A 111 16.72 0.71 -10.34
CA THR A 111 17.77 0.75 -9.30
C THR A 111 17.20 0.40 -7.93
N GLU A 112 16.71 -0.83 -7.73
CA GLU A 112 16.56 -1.35 -6.37
C GLU A 112 17.88 -2.03 -5.99
N ASP A 113 18.70 -1.32 -5.20
CA ASP A 113 19.73 -1.94 -4.39
C ASP A 113 19.01 -2.77 -3.32
N PRO A 114 19.15 -4.11 -3.28
CA PRO A 114 18.61 -4.91 -2.21
C PRO A 114 19.48 -4.63 -0.98
N GLY A 115 19.17 -3.55 -0.27
CA GLY A 115 19.82 -3.24 1.00
C GLY A 115 19.83 -4.49 1.88
N PRO A 116 20.91 -4.73 2.64
CA PRO A 116 21.17 -6.02 3.26
C PRO A 116 20.00 -6.40 4.17
N ILE A 117 19.48 -7.59 3.94
CA ILE A 117 18.60 -8.28 4.89
C ILE A 117 19.50 -8.55 6.11
N GLN A 118 19.24 -7.83 7.21
CA GLN A 118 19.80 -8.17 8.51
C GLN A 118 19.14 -9.43 9.06
#